data_AF-A0AAJ2MQ54-F1
#
_entry.id   AF-A0AAJ2MQ54-F1
#
_cell.length_a   1.000
_cell.length_b   1.000
_cell.length_c   1.000
_cell.angle_alpha   90.00
_cell.angle_beta   90.00
_cell.angle_gamma   90.00
#
_symmetry.space_group_name_H-M   'P 1'
#
loop_
_entity.id
_entity.type
_entity.pdbx_description
1 polymer ?
#
loop_
_entity_poly.entity_id
_entity_poly.type
_entity_poly.pdbx_seq_one_letter_code
_entity_poly.pdbx_strand_id
1 'polypeptide(L)'
;MPDDVEYINVESFIKERNRSLHYQKAVIERIERQNRRRRLYFLILLLPMLSLMISLSLLLIGEDRHLQKESLQKDIVTIVSNGGDLEAIKQSLRTQPTVNSMKVLYSHKSDYYRVDVPLSVVLSDIRVNAFREGKKDLLPTIEPIIREYDEVNPFDKLQVGQKDYFENIRIKSGEKYPDIVNDINNLVDELHEKNMLVDEYLGDSKMSFWISIIAVALSLLIGGYQIFTGRPEAMKKLFLDVAAEQKSSTNKGFNKSSNAYAASSAGS
;
A
#
# COMPACT_ATOMS: atom_id res chain seq x y z
N MET A 1 -23.87 74.24 -27.01
CA MET A 1 -24.35 72.86 -27.20
C MET A 1 -23.19 72.00 -27.68
N PRO A 2 -22.53 71.27 -26.77
CA PRO A 2 -21.75 70.09 -27.15
C PRO A 2 -21.93 68.96 -26.11
N ASP A 3 -23.08 68.27 -26.09
CA ASP A 3 -23.30 67.14 -25.17
C ASP A 3 -23.46 65.78 -25.90
N ASP A 4 -23.56 65.79 -27.23
CA ASP A 4 -23.97 64.59 -28.00
C ASP A 4 -22.80 63.73 -28.51
N VAL A 5 -21.56 64.22 -28.44
CA VAL A 5 -20.38 63.51 -28.98
C VAL A 5 -19.75 62.57 -27.94
N GLU A 6 -19.91 62.86 -26.65
CA GLU A 6 -19.31 62.06 -25.56
C GLU A 6 -20.15 60.80 -25.24
N TYR A 7 -21.48 60.86 -25.39
CA TYR A 7 -22.38 59.74 -25.15
C TYR A 7 -22.24 58.59 -26.16
N ILE A 8 -21.99 58.88 -27.44
CA ILE A 8 -21.86 57.87 -28.50
C ILE A 8 -20.62 56.98 -28.29
N ASN A 9 -19.58 57.52 -27.66
CA ASN A 9 -18.32 56.81 -27.40
C ASN A 9 -18.43 55.85 -26.18
N VAL A 10 -19.18 56.25 -25.16
CA VAL A 10 -19.40 55.42 -23.95
C VAL A 10 -20.31 54.22 -24.25
N GLU A 11 -21.38 54.41 -25.03
CA GLU A 11 -22.32 53.34 -25.33
C GLU A 11 -21.73 52.27 -26.26
N SER A 12 -20.95 52.69 -27.26
CA SER A 12 -20.20 51.78 -28.13
C SER A 12 -19.12 51.00 -27.35
N PHE A 13 -18.41 51.65 -26.43
CA PHE A 13 -17.44 51.00 -25.54
C PHE A 13 -18.08 49.96 -24.60
N ILE A 14 -19.24 50.29 -24.00
CA ILE A 14 -19.99 49.36 -23.15
C ILE A 14 -20.48 48.15 -23.96
N LYS A 15 -20.96 48.38 -25.18
CA LYS A 15 -21.42 47.32 -26.08
C LYS A 15 -20.28 46.38 -26.49
N GLU A 16 -19.10 46.91 -26.78
CA GLU A 16 -17.93 46.13 -27.15
C GLU A 16 -17.34 45.34 -25.96
N ARG A 17 -17.32 45.97 -24.77
CA ARG A 17 -16.99 45.29 -23.50
C ARG A 17 -17.93 44.13 -23.23
N ASN A 18 -19.24 44.33 -23.36
CA ASN A 18 -20.22 43.26 -23.16
C ASN A 18 -20.05 42.13 -24.18
N ARG A 19 -19.78 42.45 -25.45
CA ARG A 19 -19.54 41.44 -26.50
C ARG A 19 -18.28 40.61 -26.20
N SER A 20 -17.21 41.22 -25.72
CA SER A 20 -16.00 40.49 -25.31
C SER A 20 -16.22 39.62 -24.07
N LEU A 21 -17.01 40.08 -23.08
CA LEU A 21 -17.39 39.28 -21.92
C LEU A 21 -18.26 38.07 -22.30
N HIS A 22 -19.20 38.22 -23.25
CA HIS A 22 -20.00 37.11 -23.76
C HIS A 22 -19.15 36.09 -24.51
N TYR A 23 -18.20 36.56 -25.32
CA TYR A 23 -17.25 35.68 -26.00
C TYR A 23 -16.36 34.92 -25.00
N GLN A 24 -15.81 35.61 -24.00
CA GLN A 24 -15.02 34.98 -22.93
C GLN A 24 -15.85 33.92 -22.18
N LYS A 25 -17.09 34.23 -21.79
CA LYS A 25 -17.99 33.27 -21.14
C LYS A 25 -18.26 32.05 -22.03
N ALA A 26 -18.54 32.24 -23.32
CA ALA A 26 -18.81 31.15 -24.25
C ALA A 26 -17.57 30.25 -24.48
N VAL A 27 -16.36 30.81 -24.49
CA VAL A 27 -15.11 30.04 -24.61
C VAL A 27 -14.84 29.25 -23.33
N ILE A 28 -15.01 29.86 -22.16
CA ILE A 28 -14.86 29.19 -20.85
C ILE A 28 -15.84 28.02 -20.74
N GLU A 29 -17.09 28.22 -21.12
CA GLU A 29 -18.12 27.18 -21.06
C GLU A 29 -17.83 26.01 -22.01
N ARG A 30 -17.26 26.27 -23.20
CA ARG A 30 -16.80 25.22 -24.12
C ARG A 30 -15.63 24.42 -23.53
N ILE A 31 -14.67 25.10 -22.91
CA ILE A 31 -13.54 24.46 -22.23
C ILE A 31 -14.02 23.60 -21.06
N GLU A 32 -14.97 24.10 -20.26
CA GLU A 32 -15.57 23.36 -19.15
C GLU A 32 -16.31 22.10 -19.60
N ARG A 33 -17.13 22.18 -20.65
CA ARG A 33 -17.83 21.01 -21.20
C ARG A 33 -16.87 19.95 -21.73
N GLN A 34 -15.79 20.37 -22.40
CA GLN A 34 -14.76 19.46 -22.90
C GLN A 34 -13.96 18.83 -21.75
N ASN A 35 -13.65 19.60 -20.71
CA ASN A 35 -13.02 19.09 -19.49
C ASN A 35 -13.92 18.13 -18.71
N ARG A 36 -15.24 18.37 -18.65
CA ARG A 36 -16.19 17.49 -17.97
C ARG A 36 -16.25 16.10 -18.61
N ARG A 37 -16.26 16.03 -19.96
CA ARG A 37 -16.19 14.77 -20.70
C ARG A 37 -14.87 14.04 -20.49
N ARG A 38 -13.74 14.76 -20.53
CA ARG A 38 -12.41 14.20 -20.23
C ARG A 38 -12.32 13.66 -18.80
N ARG A 39 -12.92 14.35 -17.82
CA ARG A 39 -12.97 13.92 -16.42
C ARG A 39 -13.78 12.64 -16.24
N LEU A 40 -14.87 12.51 -17.00
CA LEU A 40 -15.70 11.30 -17.03
C LEU A 40 -14.94 10.11 -17.64
N TYR A 41 -14.25 10.31 -18.76
CA TYR A 41 -13.41 9.26 -19.36
C TYR A 41 -12.24 8.83 -18.45
N PHE A 42 -11.59 9.78 -17.77
CA PHE A 42 -10.55 9.46 -16.78
C PHE A 42 -11.10 8.70 -15.58
N LEU A 43 -12.25 9.09 -15.03
CA LEU A 43 -12.89 8.34 -13.94
C LEU A 43 -13.25 6.93 -14.39
N ILE A 44 -13.83 6.78 -15.58
CA ILE A 44 -14.18 5.48 -16.15
C ILE A 44 -12.93 4.60 -16.38
N LEU A 45 -11.77 5.18 -16.72
CA LEU A 45 -10.53 4.44 -16.91
C LEU A 45 -9.80 4.13 -15.59
N LEU A 46 -9.76 5.08 -14.67
CA LEU A 46 -8.94 5.00 -13.45
C LEU A 46 -9.55 4.09 -12.40
N LEU A 47 -10.88 4.12 -12.24
CA LEU A 47 -11.60 3.29 -11.26
C LEU A 47 -11.40 1.78 -11.48
N PRO A 48 -11.55 1.22 -12.70
CA PRO A 48 -11.27 -0.19 -12.94
C PRO A 48 -9.78 -0.52 -12.83
N MET A 49 -8.88 0.40 -13.20
CA MET A 49 -7.44 0.18 -13.09
C MET A 49 -7.01 0.09 -11.62
N LEU A 50 -7.53 0.99 -10.78
CA LEU A 50 -7.30 1.00 -9.34
C LEU A 50 -7.96 -0.22 -8.67
N SER A 51 -9.15 -0.62 -9.11
CA SER A 51 -9.80 -1.86 -8.65
C SER A 51 -9.00 -3.11 -9.04
N LEU A 52 -8.42 -3.15 -10.24
CA LEU A 52 -7.61 -4.27 -10.70
C LEU A 52 -6.29 -4.36 -9.93
N MET A 53 -5.67 -3.20 -9.64
CA MET A 53 -4.50 -3.13 -8.76
C MET A 53 -4.84 -3.63 -7.36
N ILE A 54 -5.93 -3.17 -6.73
CA ILE A 54 -6.36 -3.65 -5.41
C ILE A 54 -6.66 -5.15 -5.45
N SER A 55 -7.31 -5.65 -6.50
CA SER A 55 -7.63 -7.07 -6.63
C SER A 55 -6.37 -7.92 -6.78
N LEU A 56 -5.40 -7.51 -7.62
CA LEU A 56 -4.09 -8.17 -7.70
C LEU A 56 -3.38 -8.09 -6.35
N SER A 57 -3.54 -6.95 -5.65
CA SER A 57 -2.91 -6.75 -4.36
C SER A 57 -3.41 -7.77 -3.33
N LEU A 58 -4.73 -7.92 -3.23
CA LEU A 58 -5.37 -8.88 -2.32
C LEU A 58 -5.04 -10.33 -2.68
N LEU A 59 -4.86 -10.65 -3.97
CA LEU A 59 -4.50 -11.99 -4.43
C LEU A 59 -3.05 -12.38 -4.04
N LEU A 60 -2.17 -11.39 -3.87
CA LEU A 60 -0.77 -11.58 -3.49
C LEU A 60 -0.53 -11.51 -1.97
N ILE A 61 -1.51 -11.04 -1.18
CA ILE A 61 -1.50 -11.22 0.27
C ILE A 61 -1.77 -12.70 0.51
N GLY A 62 -0.70 -13.45 0.77
CA GLY A 62 -0.78 -14.88 1.02
C GLY A 62 -1.82 -15.22 2.09
N GLU A 63 -2.45 -16.38 1.96
CA GLU A 63 -3.37 -16.94 2.95
C GLU A 63 -2.63 -17.41 4.22
N ASP A 64 -1.84 -16.53 4.83
CA ASP A 64 -1.16 -16.84 6.07
C ASP A 64 -2.21 -16.84 7.18
N ARG A 65 -2.68 -18.02 7.56
CA ARG A 65 -3.56 -18.23 8.70
C ARG A 65 -2.74 -18.11 9.98
N HIS A 66 -3.33 -17.46 10.97
CA HIS A 66 -2.65 -17.17 12.23
C HIS A 66 -3.43 -17.74 13.41
N LEU A 67 -2.74 -18.09 14.49
CA LEU A 67 -3.30 -18.53 15.75
C LEU A 67 -3.07 -17.43 16.80
N GLN A 68 -4.07 -17.13 17.62
CA GLN A 68 -3.90 -16.15 18.69
C GLN A 68 -3.06 -16.75 19.83
N LYS A 69 -1.90 -16.13 20.12
CA LYS A 69 -0.90 -16.65 21.06
C LYS A 69 -1.48 -16.81 22.46
N GLU A 70 -2.16 -15.78 22.97
CA GLU A 70 -2.74 -15.79 24.31
C GLU A 70 -3.77 -16.91 24.49
N SER A 71 -4.69 -17.08 23.53
CA SER A 71 -5.72 -18.13 23.58
C SER A 71 -5.09 -19.51 23.60
N LEU A 72 -4.19 -19.79 22.65
CA LEU A 72 -3.54 -21.10 22.54
C LEU A 72 -2.72 -21.43 23.80
N GLN A 73 -1.93 -20.48 24.30
CA GLN A 73 -1.14 -20.70 25.50
C GLN A 73 -2.02 -20.96 26.72
N LYS A 74 -3.09 -20.19 26.89
CA LYS A 74 -4.04 -20.39 28.00
C LYS A 74 -4.71 -21.76 27.94
N ASP A 75 -5.09 -22.21 26.75
CA ASP A 75 -5.70 -23.52 26.54
C ASP A 75 -4.72 -24.64 26.91
N ILE A 76 -3.46 -24.58 26.44
CA ILE A 76 -2.41 -25.55 26.79
C ILE A 76 -2.12 -25.53 28.29
N VAL A 77 -1.99 -24.35 28.91
CA VAL A 77 -1.78 -24.24 30.37
C VAL A 77 -2.92 -24.89 31.14
N THR A 78 -4.17 -24.72 30.69
CA THR A 78 -5.35 -25.33 31.30
C THR A 78 -5.33 -26.85 31.18
N ILE A 79 -4.94 -27.38 30.03
CA ILE A 79 -4.79 -28.83 29.79
C ILE A 79 -3.74 -29.40 30.75
N VAL A 80 -2.57 -28.76 30.82
CA VAL A 80 -1.46 -29.20 31.67
C VAL A 80 -1.85 -29.14 33.15
N SER A 81 -2.50 -28.06 33.60
CA SER A 81 -2.94 -27.94 35.00
C SER A 81 -3.97 -29.00 35.41
N ASN A 82 -4.73 -29.52 34.44
CA ASN A 82 -5.71 -30.59 34.66
C ASN A 82 -5.13 -32.00 34.47
N GLY A 83 -3.81 -32.13 34.29
CA GLY A 83 -3.14 -33.42 34.12
C GLY A 83 -3.31 -34.03 32.72
N GLY A 84 -3.55 -33.19 31.70
CA GLY A 84 -3.58 -33.63 30.31
C GLY A 84 -2.21 -34.09 29.81
N ASP A 85 -2.22 -35.03 28.87
CA ASP A 85 -1.04 -35.62 28.26
C ASP A 85 -0.58 -34.87 26.99
N LEU A 86 0.54 -35.32 26.42
CA LEU A 86 1.10 -34.74 25.21
C LEU A 86 0.12 -34.81 24.01
N GLU A 87 -0.69 -35.86 23.92
CA GLU A 87 -1.68 -36.02 22.86
C GLU A 87 -2.81 -35.00 22.97
N ALA A 88 -3.31 -34.72 24.18
CA ALA A 88 -4.29 -33.66 24.40
C ALA A 88 -3.76 -32.28 23.96
N ILE A 89 -2.47 -32.00 24.22
CA ILE A 89 -1.82 -30.75 23.81
C ILE A 89 -1.70 -30.66 22.28
N LYS A 90 -1.27 -31.74 21.61
CA LYS A 90 -1.22 -31.80 20.14
C LYS A 90 -2.61 -31.58 19.54
N GLN A 91 -3.64 -32.17 20.15
CA GLN A 91 -5.01 -32.01 19.69
C GLN A 91 -5.52 -30.57 19.88
N SER A 92 -5.17 -29.91 20.99
CA SER A 92 -5.47 -28.50 21.22
C SER A 92 -4.87 -27.62 20.13
N LEU A 93 -3.61 -27.83 19.79
CA LEU A 93 -2.95 -27.05 18.73
C LEU A 93 -3.66 -27.21 17.37
N ARG A 94 -4.07 -28.45 17.04
CA ARG A 94 -4.76 -28.76 15.76
C ARG A 94 -6.18 -28.21 15.67
N THR A 95 -6.85 -28.04 16.80
CA THR A 95 -8.26 -27.61 16.86
C THR A 95 -8.42 -26.12 17.13
N GLN A 96 -7.31 -25.40 17.34
CA GLN A 96 -7.33 -23.98 17.65
C GLN A 96 -7.98 -23.17 16.50
N PRO A 97 -8.90 -22.23 16.81
CA PRO A 97 -9.50 -21.39 15.78
C PRO A 97 -8.46 -20.48 15.13
N THR A 98 -8.44 -20.47 13.81
CA THR A 98 -7.55 -19.60 13.02
C THR A 98 -8.16 -18.22 12.84
N VAL A 99 -7.32 -17.19 12.92
CA VAL A 99 -7.65 -15.80 12.63
C VAL A 99 -7.21 -15.46 11.21
N ASN A 100 -8.07 -14.71 10.50
CA ASN A 100 -7.79 -14.28 9.13
C ASN A 100 -6.72 -13.17 9.08
N SER A 101 -5.88 -13.19 8.04
CA SER A 101 -4.72 -12.30 7.86
C SER A 101 -5.09 -10.81 7.84
N MET A 102 -6.31 -10.48 7.39
CA MET A 102 -6.82 -9.10 7.45
C MET A 102 -6.92 -8.55 8.87
N LYS A 103 -7.35 -9.37 9.84
CA LYS A 103 -7.44 -8.93 11.25
C LYS A 103 -6.06 -8.75 11.87
N VAL A 104 -5.09 -9.57 11.44
CA VAL A 104 -3.69 -9.49 11.87
C VAL A 104 -3.01 -8.23 11.33
N LEU A 105 -3.37 -7.76 10.12
CA LEU A 105 -2.81 -6.54 9.53
C LEU A 105 -3.06 -5.28 10.38
N TYR A 106 -4.19 -5.24 11.09
CA TYR A 106 -4.56 -4.14 11.99
C TYR A 106 -4.12 -4.37 13.44
N SER A 107 -3.47 -5.49 13.74
CA SER A 107 -3.03 -5.88 15.08
C SER A 107 -1.50 -5.96 15.17
N HIS A 108 -0.95 -6.12 16.38
CA HIS A 108 0.48 -6.39 16.53
C HIS A 108 0.78 -7.83 16.12
N LYS A 109 1.72 -8.01 15.18
CA LYS A 109 2.13 -9.35 14.69
C LYS A 109 2.63 -10.26 15.81
N SER A 110 3.20 -9.70 16.88
CA SER A 110 3.71 -10.42 18.06
C SER A 110 2.65 -11.24 18.80
N ASP A 111 1.37 -10.92 18.61
CA ASP A 111 0.27 -11.52 19.36
C ASP A 111 -0.23 -12.82 18.72
N TYR A 112 0.39 -13.20 17.60
CA TYR A 112 -0.05 -14.31 16.77
C TYR A 112 1.09 -15.26 16.45
N TYR A 113 0.78 -16.55 16.46
CA TYR A 113 1.59 -17.56 15.81
C TYR A 113 1.13 -17.76 14.37
N ARG A 114 2.02 -18.25 13.52
CA ARG A 114 1.62 -18.85 12.24
C ARG A 114 1.00 -20.23 12.51
N VAL A 115 0.10 -20.71 11.64
CA VAL A 115 -0.55 -22.03 11.82
C VAL A 115 0.45 -23.20 11.78
N ASP A 116 1.56 -23.04 11.05
CA ASP A 116 2.65 -24.01 10.96
C ASP A 116 3.67 -23.89 12.09
N VAL A 117 3.35 -23.19 13.18
CA VAL A 117 4.25 -23.07 14.33
C VAL A 117 4.56 -24.45 14.93
N PRO A 118 5.86 -24.79 15.13
CA PRO A 118 6.24 -26.01 15.83
C PRO A 118 5.74 -26.00 17.28
N LEU A 119 5.25 -27.14 17.78
CA LEU A 119 4.74 -27.21 19.16
C LEU A 119 5.85 -26.95 20.17
N SER A 120 7.10 -27.32 19.87
CA SER A 120 8.27 -27.01 20.70
C SER A 120 8.44 -25.51 20.95
N VAL A 121 8.11 -24.66 19.96
CA VAL A 121 8.18 -23.20 20.09
C VAL A 121 7.10 -22.70 21.05
N VAL A 122 5.88 -23.21 20.91
CA VAL A 122 4.76 -22.85 21.80
C VAL A 122 5.04 -23.27 23.24
N LEU A 123 5.52 -24.49 23.46
CA LEU A 123 5.87 -25.00 24.78
C LEU A 123 7.03 -24.21 25.42
N SER A 124 8.04 -23.85 24.64
CA SER A 124 9.14 -23.00 25.09
C SER A 124 8.64 -21.61 25.52
N ASP A 125 7.76 -21.00 24.73
CA ASP A 125 7.14 -19.72 25.07
C ASP A 125 6.32 -19.80 26.37
N ILE A 126 5.56 -20.87 26.57
CA ILE A 126 4.82 -21.11 27.83
C ILE A 126 5.78 -21.22 29.01
N ARG A 127 6.89 -21.97 28.85
CA ARG A 127 7.93 -22.09 29.88
C ARG A 127 8.54 -20.73 30.22
N VAL A 128 8.90 -19.93 29.22
CA VAL A 128 9.44 -18.57 29.42
C VAL A 128 8.42 -17.68 30.13
N ASN A 129 7.16 -17.72 29.71
CA ASN A 129 6.10 -16.95 30.35
C ASN A 129 5.84 -17.40 31.80
N ALA A 130 5.93 -18.70 32.09
CA ALA A 130 5.84 -19.22 33.46
C ALA A 130 6.93 -18.63 34.37
N PHE A 131 8.17 -18.50 33.88
CA PHE A 131 9.25 -17.82 34.61
C PHE A 131 9.00 -16.32 34.77
N ARG A 132 8.50 -15.64 33.73
CA ARG A 132 8.22 -14.19 33.76
C ARG A 132 7.08 -13.85 34.71
N GLU A 133 6.03 -14.66 34.73
CA GLU A 133 4.81 -14.43 35.51
C GLU A 133 4.88 -15.05 36.92
N GLY A 134 5.97 -15.75 37.24
CA GLY A 134 6.15 -16.37 38.56
C GLY A 134 5.28 -17.62 38.80
N LYS A 135 4.74 -18.24 37.75
CA LYS A 135 3.94 -19.48 37.79
C LYS A 135 4.84 -20.71 37.95
N LYS A 136 5.54 -20.79 39.08
CA LYS A 136 6.51 -21.86 39.36
C LYS A 136 5.86 -23.24 39.53
N ASP A 137 4.58 -23.26 39.86
CA ASP A 137 3.73 -24.44 39.96
C ASP A 137 3.51 -25.15 38.62
N LEU A 138 3.55 -24.41 37.51
CA LEU A 138 3.42 -24.98 36.16
C LEU A 138 4.69 -25.71 35.69
N LEU A 139 5.86 -25.29 36.16
CA LEU A 139 7.16 -25.77 35.68
C LEU A 139 7.37 -27.29 35.87
N PRO A 140 7.08 -27.88 37.05
CA PRO A 140 7.21 -29.32 37.27
C PRO A 140 6.35 -30.17 36.33
N THR A 141 5.23 -29.64 35.86
CA THR A 141 4.31 -30.32 34.94
C THR A 141 4.65 -30.11 33.46
N ILE A 142 5.07 -28.90 33.06
CA ILE A 142 5.38 -28.60 31.64
C ILE A 142 6.74 -29.17 31.20
N GLU A 143 7.71 -29.25 32.11
CA GLU A 143 9.09 -29.62 31.76
C GLU A 143 9.24 -31.11 31.35
N PRO A 144 8.55 -32.08 31.99
CA PRO A 144 8.49 -33.46 31.48
C PRO A 144 7.86 -33.55 30.09
N ILE A 145 6.78 -32.79 29.84
CA ILE A 145 6.08 -32.78 28.54
C ILE A 145 6.99 -32.24 27.44
N ILE A 146 7.76 -31.19 27.73
CA ILE A 146 8.75 -30.65 26.79
C ILE A 146 9.79 -31.71 26.44
N ARG A 147 10.35 -32.39 27.44
CA ARG A 147 11.36 -33.44 27.20
C ARG A 147 10.79 -34.59 26.38
N GLU A 148 9.60 -35.07 26.73
CA GLU A 148 8.91 -36.12 25.98
C GLU A 148 8.68 -35.67 24.53
N TYR A 149 8.24 -34.44 24.30
CA TYR A 149 8.03 -33.92 22.96
C TYR A 149 9.32 -33.85 22.15
N ASP A 150 10.40 -33.34 22.74
CA ASP A 150 11.70 -33.20 22.08
C ASP A 150 12.33 -34.57 21.77
N GLU A 151 12.10 -35.59 22.60
CA GLU A 151 12.54 -36.96 22.32
C GLU A 151 11.77 -37.62 21.17
N VAL A 152 10.45 -37.39 21.10
CA VAL A 152 9.59 -37.95 20.05
C VAL A 152 9.77 -37.19 18.73
N ASN A 153 9.93 -35.86 18.76
CA ASN A 153 10.01 -34.99 17.58
C ASN A 153 11.21 -34.02 17.64
N PRO A 154 12.46 -34.52 17.63
CA PRO A 154 13.66 -33.69 17.80
C PRO A 154 13.86 -32.67 16.67
N PHE A 155 13.22 -32.89 15.51
CA PHE A 155 13.39 -32.09 14.30
C PHE A 155 12.13 -31.31 13.92
N ASP A 156 11.16 -31.14 14.84
CA ASP A 156 9.89 -30.44 14.56
C ASP A 156 10.07 -28.98 14.11
N LYS A 157 11.16 -28.34 14.56
CA LYS A 157 11.48 -26.96 14.21
C LYS A 157 11.98 -26.79 12.76
N LEU A 158 12.31 -27.89 12.09
CA LEU A 158 12.87 -27.87 10.74
C LEU A 158 11.81 -27.92 9.65
N GLN A 159 12.13 -27.35 8.49
CA GLN A 159 11.28 -27.49 7.31
C GLN A 159 11.24 -28.95 6.85
N VAL A 160 10.16 -29.38 6.18
CA VAL A 160 9.93 -30.78 5.78
C VAL A 160 11.15 -31.40 5.09
N GLY A 161 11.74 -30.72 4.10
CA GLY A 161 12.91 -31.24 3.39
C GLY A 161 14.19 -31.29 4.25
N GLN A 162 14.34 -30.39 5.22
CA GLN A 162 15.46 -30.42 6.17
C GLN A 162 15.29 -31.58 7.15
N LYS A 163 14.09 -31.74 7.71
CA LYS A 163 13.71 -32.82 8.63
C LYS A 163 14.08 -34.19 8.08
N ASP A 164 13.81 -34.45 6.80
CA ASP A 164 14.15 -35.71 6.15
C ASP A 164 15.65 -36.03 6.20
N TYR A 165 16.53 -35.03 6.06
CA TYR A 165 17.98 -35.26 6.17
C TYR A 165 18.39 -35.65 7.59
N PHE A 166 17.83 -34.99 8.60
CA PHE A 166 18.13 -35.27 10.00
C PHE A 166 17.56 -36.61 10.47
N GLU A 167 16.34 -36.97 10.05
CA GLU A 167 15.80 -38.31 10.29
C GLU A 167 16.66 -39.40 9.63
N ASN A 168 17.14 -39.16 8.40
CA ASN A 168 18.06 -40.07 7.75
C ASN A 168 19.38 -40.23 8.52
N ILE A 169 19.93 -39.15 9.09
CA ILE A 169 21.12 -39.22 9.94
C ILE A 169 20.82 -40.03 11.20
N ARG A 170 19.69 -39.79 11.86
CA ARG A 170 19.25 -40.54 13.05
C ARG A 170 19.14 -42.04 12.76
N ILE A 171 18.46 -42.41 11.69
CA ILE A 171 18.26 -43.80 11.27
C ILE A 171 19.59 -44.45 10.90
N LYS A 172 20.45 -43.79 10.12
CA LYS A 172 21.73 -44.35 9.65
C LYS A 172 22.78 -44.45 10.76
N SER A 173 22.74 -43.56 11.75
CA SER A 173 23.66 -43.58 12.89
C SER A 173 23.31 -44.67 13.91
N GLY A 174 22.05 -45.11 13.97
CA GLY A 174 21.60 -46.22 14.80
C GLY A 174 22.03 -46.07 16.26
N GLU A 175 22.74 -47.07 16.79
CA GLU A 175 23.21 -47.09 18.18
C GLU A 175 24.26 -46.01 18.51
N LYS A 176 24.90 -45.39 17.51
CA LYS A 176 25.87 -44.30 17.71
C LYS A 176 25.21 -42.93 17.75
N TYR A 177 23.90 -42.84 17.49
CA TYR A 177 23.18 -41.58 17.52
C TYR A 177 23.26 -40.86 18.88
N PRO A 178 23.15 -41.55 20.04
CA PRO A 178 23.30 -40.90 21.35
C PRO A 178 24.63 -40.18 21.54
N ASP A 179 25.70 -40.62 20.87
CA ASP A 179 27.03 -40.00 20.97
C ASP A 179 27.09 -38.63 20.25
N ILE A 180 26.22 -38.41 19.27
CA ILE A 180 26.19 -37.20 18.43
C ILE A 180 24.92 -36.37 18.61
N VAL A 181 23.95 -36.81 19.42
CA VAL A 181 22.62 -36.20 19.52
C VAL A 181 22.68 -34.73 19.92
N ASN A 182 23.61 -34.36 20.81
CA ASN A 182 23.79 -32.97 21.23
C ASN A 182 24.26 -32.08 20.09
N ASP A 183 25.22 -32.54 19.29
CA ASP A 183 25.73 -31.80 18.13
C ASP A 183 24.65 -31.66 17.06
N ILE A 184 23.85 -32.72 16.86
CA ILE A 184 22.71 -32.71 15.95
C ILE A 184 21.65 -31.69 16.41
N ASN A 185 21.29 -31.69 17.69
CA ASN A 185 20.30 -30.74 18.23
C ASN A 185 20.79 -29.29 18.11
N ASN A 186 22.07 -29.02 18.35
CA ASN A 186 22.66 -27.69 18.14
C ASN A 186 22.56 -27.25 16.67
N LEU A 187 22.82 -28.18 15.73
CA LEU A 187 22.70 -27.90 14.30
C LEU A 187 21.24 -27.62 13.89
N VAL A 188 20.29 -28.36 14.48
CA VAL A 188 18.85 -28.15 14.28
C VAL A 188 18.45 -26.76 14.74
N ASP A 189 18.88 -26.35 15.93
CA ASP A 189 18.56 -25.04 16.50
C ASP A 189 19.18 -23.90 15.67
N GLU A 190 20.45 -24.00 15.26
CA GLU A 190 21.10 -23.01 14.42
C GLU A 190 20.42 -22.89 13.04
N LEU A 191 20.03 -24.02 12.45
CA LEU A 191 19.35 -24.04 11.16
C LEU A 191 17.94 -23.43 11.26
N HIS A 192 17.23 -23.72 12.34
CA HIS A 192 15.93 -23.09 12.62
C HIS A 192 16.06 -21.57 12.77
N GLU A 193 17.04 -21.08 13.52
CA GLU A 193 17.31 -19.64 13.66
C GLU A 193 17.58 -18.99 12.30
N LYS A 194 18.41 -19.61 11.46
CA LYS A 194 18.68 -19.11 10.10
C LYS A 194 17.44 -19.10 9.23
N ASN A 195 16.60 -20.13 9.29
CA ASN A 195 15.33 -20.15 8.56
C ASN A 195 14.41 -19.01 9.00
N MET A 196 14.30 -18.76 10.32
CA MET A 196 13.49 -17.66 10.86
C MET A 196 13.99 -16.30 10.37
N LEU A 197 15.31 -16.08 10.35
CA LEU A 197 15.91 -14.85 9.82
C LEU A 197 15.63 -14.71 8.32
N VAL A 198 15.76 -15.78 7.54
CA VAL A 198 15.45 -15.77 6.10
C VAL A 198 13.97 -15.44 5.87
N ASP A 199 13.06 -16.04 6.62
CA ASP A 199 11.63 -15.74 6.54
C ASP A 199 11.33 -14.28 6.90
N GLU A 200 12.03 -13.72 7.90
CA GLU A 200 11.94 -12.30 8.26
C GLU A 200 12.43 -11.39 7.11
N TYR A 201 13.59 -11.67 6.52
CA TYR A 201 14.13 -10.91 5.38
C TYR A 201 13.25 -11.01 4.13
N LEU A 202 12.71 -12.19 3.83
CA LEU A 202 11.76 -12.39 2.72
C LEU A 202 10.44 -11.67 2.99
N GLY A 203 10.01 -11.63 4.26
CA GLY A 203 8.87 -10.83 4.71
C GLY A 203 9.07 -9.34 4.45
N ASP A 204 10.23 -8.78 4.79
CA ASP A 204 10.57 -7.37 4.55
C ASP A 204 10.67 -7.05 3.05
N SER A 205 11.18 -8.00 2.27
CA SER A 205 11.21 -7.90 0.79
C SER A 205 9.80 -7.80 0.19
N LYS A 206 8.82 -8.57 0.71
CA LYS A 206 7.41 -8.44 0.31
C LYS A 206 6.83 -7.08 0.67
N MET A 207 7.21 -6.49 1.81
CA MET A 207 6.77 -5.14 2.19
C MET A 207 7.34 -4.07 1.25
N SER A 208 8.61 -4.17 0.90
CA SER A 208 9.26 -3.30 -0.09
C SER A 208 8.58 -3.38 -1.46
N PHE A 209 8.16 -4.57 -1.87
CA PHE A 209 7.36 -4.78 -3.08
C PHE A 209 6.01 -4.05 -3.00
N TRP A 210 5.29 -4.13 -1.88
CA TRP A 210 4.04 -3.38 -1.67
C TRP A 210 4.23 -1.87 -1.74
N ILE A 211 5.29 -1.35 -1.12
CA ILE A 211 5.63 0.07 -1.16
C ILE A 211 5.85 0.53 -2.61
N SER A 212 6.50 -0.29 -3.43
CA SER A 212 6.69 0.00 -4.86
C SER A 212 5.36 0.07 -5.62
N ILE A 213 4.46 -0.90 -5.43
CA ILE A 213 3.12 -0.88 -6.06
C ILE A 213 2.36 0.39 -5.67
N ILE A 214 2.37 0.75 -4.38
CA ILE A 214 1.70 1.96 -3.87
C ILE A 214 2.33 3.22 -4.48
N ALA A 215 3.66 3.29 -4.56
CA ALA A 215 4.37 4.41 -5.15
C ALA A 215 4.04 4.59 -6.64
N VAL A 216 3.93 3.49 -7.41
CA VAL A 216 3.51 3.53 -8.81
C VAL A 216 2.05 4.01 -8.92
N ALA A 217 1.15 3.50 -8.08
CA ALA A 217 -0.24 3.93 -8.07
C ALA A 217 -0.38 5.43 -7.73
N LEU A 218 0.35 5.92 -6.73
CA LEU A 218 0.40 7.33 -6.36
C LEU A 218 1.01 8.20 -7.47
N SER A 219 2.06 7.74 -8.11
CA SER A 219 2.68 8.42 -9.26
C SER A 219 1.72 8.56 -10.43
N LEU A 220 0.96 7.51 -10.76
CA LEU A 220 -0.09 7.56 -11.78
C LEU A 220 -1.24 8.50 -11.39
N LEU A 221 -1.64 8.53 -10.11
CA LEU A 221 -2.65 9.46 -9.61
C LEU A 221 -2.19 10.91 -9.70
N ILE A 222 -0.98 11.20 -9.24
CA ILE A 222 -0.39 12.55 -9.26
C ILE A 222 -0.13 13.00 -10.69
N GLY A 223 0.46 12.15 -11.54
CA GLY A 223 0.72 12.44 -12.94
C GLY A 223 -0.57 12.65 -13.72
N GLY A 224 -1.59 11.81 -13.49
CA GLY A 224 -2.93 11.99 -14.05
C GLY A 224 -3.57 13.31 -13.60
N TYR A 225 -3.42 13.66 -12.32
CA TYR A 225 -3.91 14.92 -11.78
C TYR A 225 -3.18 16.15 -12.35
N GLN A 226 -1.86 16.10 -12.49
CA GLN A 226 -1.03 17.19 -13.05
C GLN A 226 -1.32 17.43 -14.54
N ILE A 227 -1.48 16.36 -15.34
CA ILE A 227 -1.86 16.47 -16.76
C ILE A 227 -3.25 17.12 -16.89
N PHE A 228 -4.14 16.88 -15.92
CA PHE A 228 -5.47 17.45 -15.87
C PHE A 228 -5.49 18.93 -15.44
N THR A 229 -4.67 19.33 -14.46
CA THR A 229 -4.64 20.71 -13.95
C THR A 229 -3.68 21.64 -14.72
N GLY A 230 -2.67 21.10 -15.42
CA GLY A 230 -1.56 21.87 -15.98
C GLY A 230 -1.78 22.59 -17.33
N ARG A 231 -3.01 22.76 -17.82
CA ARG A 231 -3.27 23.42 -19.13
C ARG A 231 -4.22 24.63 -19.21
N PRO A 232 -4.90 25.14 -18.15
CA PRO A 232 -5.71 26.34 -18.30
C PRO A 232 -4.85 27.62 -18.35
N GLU A 233 -3.67 27.68 -17.72
CA GLU A 233 -2.94 28.94 -17.56
C GLU A 233 -2.12 29.35 -18.79
N ALA A 234 -1.41 28.42 -19.42
CA ALA A 234 -0.66 28.70 -20.65
C ALA A 234 -1.61 29.09 -21.80
N MET A 235 -2.78 28.45 -21.92
CA MET A 235 -3.79 28.86 -22.87
C MET A 235 -4.45 30.18 -22.49
N LYS A 236 -4.80 30.42 -21.21
CA LYS A 236 -5.31 31.73 -20.76
C LYS A 236 -4.36 32.87 -21.11
N LYS A 237 -3.05 32.67 -20.92
CA LYS A 237 -2.03 33.67 -21.27
C LYS A 237 -1.93 33.91 -22.78
N LEU A 238 -1.86 32.84 -23.59
CA LEU A 238 -1.88 32.97 -25.06
C LEU A 238 -3.15 33.64 -25.59
N PHE A 239 -4.31 33.34 -25.01
CA PHE A 239 -5.57 33.97 -25.40
C PHE A 239 -5.66 35.44 -24.95
N LEU A 240 -5.12 35.79 -23.77
CA LEU A 240 -5.02 37.18 -23.31
C LEU A 240 -4.03 37.97 -24.17
N ASP A 241 -2.90 37.38 -24.54
CA ASP A 241 -1.89 38.00 -25.40
C ASP A 241 -2.46 38.24 -26.82
N VAL A 242 -3.12 37.26 -27.43
CA VAL A 242 -3.78 37.43 -28.75
C VAL A 242 -4.91 38.46 -28.71
N ALA A 243 -5.69 38.52 -27.62
CA ALA A 243 -6.74 39.52 -27.44
C ALA A 243 -6.19 40.94 -27.20
N ALA A 244 -5.04 41.06 -26.52
CA ALA A 244 -4.33 42.32 -26.33
C ALA A 244 -3.67 42.81 -27.63
N GLU A 245 -3.12 41.89 -28.43
CA GLU A 245 -2.47 42.19 -29.69
C GLU A 245 -3.47 42.70 -30.75
N GLN A 246 -4.68 42.13 -30.83
CA GLN A 246 -5.78 42.64 -31.67
C GLN A 246 -6.24 44.05 -31.30
N LYS A 247 -6.21 44.42 -30.01
CA LYS A 247 -6.51 45.80 -29.57
C LYS A 247 -5.44 46.79 -30.03
N SER A 248 -4.18 46.38 -30.08
CA SER A 248 -3.07 47.26 -30.48
C SER A 248 -3.02 47.55 -31.98
N SER A 249 -3.38 46.57 -32.82
CA SER A 249 -3.43 46.72 -34.28
C SER A 249 -4.58 47.62 -34.76
N THR A 250 -5.68 47.68 -34.00
CA THR A 250 -6.84 48.51 -34.34
C THR A 250 -6.59 50.00 -34.08
N ASN A 251 -5.72 50.34 -33.11
CA ASN A 251 -5.39 51.73 -32.78
C ASN A 251 -4.32 52.36 -33.68
N LYS A 252 -3.48 51.56 -34.36
CA LYS A 252 -2.46 52.08 -35.31
C LYS A 252 -3.02 52.41 -36.70
N GLY A 253 -4.21 51.93 -37.05
CA GLY A 253 -4.84 52.18 -38.35
C GLY A 253 -5.52 53.53 -38.50
N PHE A 254 -5.84 54.22 -37.39
CA PHE A 254 -6.69 55.42 -37.42
C PHE A 254 -5.94 56.76 -37.58
N ASN A 255 -4.59 56.79 -37.44
CA ASN A 255 -3.81 58.03 -37.55
C ASN A 255 -3.14 58.28 -38.91
N LYS A 256 -3.46 57.50 -39.96
CA LYS A 256 -2.77 57.62 -41.27
C LYS A 256 -3.64 58.14 -42.43
N SER A 257 -4.92 58.49 -42.20
CA SER A 257 -5.82 58.94 -43.28
C SER A 257 -6.19 60.43 -43.27
N SER A 258 -5.72 61.24 -42.32
CA SER A 258 -6.10 62.67 -42.24
C SER A 258 -5.14 63.66 -42.93
N ASN A 259 -4.11 63.20 -43.66
CA ASN A 259 -3.10 64.10 -44.26
C ASN A 259 -2.95 64.02 -45.79
N ALA A 260 -3.93 63.45 -46.51
CA ALA A 260 -3.84 63.24 -47.96
C ALA A 260 -4.76 64.14 -48.83
N TYR A 261 -5.49 65.10 -48.25
CA TYR A 261 -6.43 65.96 -49.00
C TYR A 261 -6.18 67.48 -48.90
N ALA A 262 -4.98 67.91 -48.52
CA ALA A 262 -4.62 69.34 -48.42
C ALA A 262 -3.49 69.78 -49.36
N ALA A 263 -3.31 69.12 -50.52
CA ALA A 263 -2.23 69.43 -51.45
C ALA A 263 -2.63 69.40 -52.95
N SER A 264 -3.85 69.81 -53.31
CA SER A 264 -4.22 69.95 -54.75
C SER A 264 -5.24 71.05 -55.07
N SER A 265 -5.15 72.24 -54.46
CA SER A 265 -5.97 73.40 -54.89
C SER A 265 -5.25 74.76 -54.76
N ALA A 266 -3.99 74.84 -55.21
CA ALA A 266 -3.35 76.12 -55.54
C ALA A 266 -2.66 75.95 -56.90
N GLY A 267 -3.36 76.31 -57.96
CA GLY A 267 -2.91 76.12 -59.33
C GLY A 267 -3.91 76.68 -60.34
N SER A 268 -4.13 78.00 -60.30
CA SER A 268 -4.48 78.89 -61.41
C SER A 268 -4.28 80.33 -60.94
#